data_AF-A0A2K3JP40-F1
#
_entry.id   AF-A0A2K3JP40-F1
#
_cell.length_a   1.000
_cell.length_b   1.000
_cell.length_c   1.000
_cell.angle_alpha   90.00
_cell.angle_beta   90.00
_cell.angle_gamma   90.00
#
_symmetry.space_group_name_H-M   'P 1'
#
loop_
_entity.id
_entity.type
_entity.pdbx_description
1 polymer ?
#
loop_
_entity_poly.entity_id
_entity_poly.type
_entity_poly.pdbx_seq_one_letter_code
_entity_poly.pdbx_strand_id
1 'polypeptide(L)'
;RAEGLDQFADDPSVKNRDYNVVYWIKPDEEIHTKVVEGFVTPEWNQANDFMLENLDDDSFLNVEVQRFNSLDDPGTSSGNVVVGRVKIPLPTVFNRREVRSFPLLRSDEKGCRLEGNILLSMRLKKIEPFRFYDDDDLIFNE
;
A
#
# COMPACT_ATOMS: atom_id res chain seq x y z
N ARG A 1 4.73 -2.47 7.48
CA ARG A 1 4.77 -1.69 8.73
C ARG A 1 5.17 -0.26 8.41
N ALA A 2 4.91 0.70 9.29
CA ALA A 2 5.41 2.06 9.14
C ALA A 2 6.25 2.46 10.37
N GLU A 3 7.08 3.49 10.22
CA GLU A 3 7.99 3.98 11.24
C GLU A 3 8.01 5.52 11.21
N GLY A 4 8.02 6.14 12.40
CA GLY A 4 8.15 7.59 12.54
C GLY A 4 6.87 8.39 12.31
N LEU A 5 5.70 7.73 12.23
CA LEU A 5 4.40 8.36 11.95
C LEU A 5 3.94 9.32 13.04
N ASP A 6 3.38 10.46 12.64
CA ASP A 6 2.67 11.42 13.50
C ASP A 6 3.44 11.73 14.78
N GLN A 7 4.64 12.31 14.72
CA GLN A 7 5.38 12.54 15.97
C GLN A 7 4.57 13.39 16.96
N PHE A 8 4.59 13.02 18.25
CA PHE A 8 3.79 13.71 19.28
C PHE A 8 4.06 15.21 19.36
N ALA A 9 5.29 15.61 19.05
CA ALA A 9 5.67 17.02 19.03
C ALA A 9 4.89 17.81 17.96
N ASP A 10 4.52 17.16 16.86
CA ASP A 10 3.89 17.81 15.71
C ASP A 10 2.36 17.86 15.82
N ASP A 11 1.76 16.90 16.54
CA ASP A 11 0.31 16.83 16.73
C ASP A 11 -0.07 16.29 18.14
N PRO A 12 0.18 17.08 19.21
CA PRO A 12 0.00 16.65 20.60
C PRO A 12 -1.49 16.48 21.00
N SER A 13 -2.40 17.07 20.23
CA SER A 13 -3.85 16.92 20.39
C SER A 13 -4.36 15.52 20.03
N VAL A 14 -3.60 14.75 19.26
CA VAL A 14 -4.02 13.43 18.77
C VAL A 14 -3.88 12.39 19.86
N LYS A 15 -5.02 12.03 20.45
CA LYS A 15 -5.11 11.02 21.51
C LYS A 15 -5.29 9.61 20.97
N ASN A 16 -5.95 9.45 19.81
CA ASN A 16 -6.14 8.15 19.19
C ASN A 16 -5.25 7.98 17.95
N ARG A 17 -4.55 6.85 17.88
CA ARG A 17 -3.52 6.53 16.88
C ARG A 17 -3.76 5.15 16.30
N ASP A 18 -4.96 5.03 15.78
CA ASP A 18 -5.44 3.89 15.02
C ASP A 18 -5.21 4.14 13.54
N TYR A 19 -4.46 3.26 12.89
CA TYR A 19 -4.04 3.47 11.51
C TYR A 19 -4.50 2.34 10.59
N ASN A 20 -4.88 2.68 9.36
CA ASN A 20 -4.90 1.74 8.25
C ASN A 20 -3.90 2.18 7.17
N VAL A 21 -3.70 1.30 6.19
CA VAL A 21 -3.10 1.65 4.91
C VAL A 21 -4.13 1.40 3.83
N VAL A 22 -4.28 2.36 2.94
CA VAL A 22 -5.02 2.25 1.69
C VAL A 22 -4.02 2.22 0.56
N TYR A 23 -4.14 1.27 -0.35
CA TYR A 23 -3.22 1.14 -1.47
C TYR A 23 -3.91 0.60 -2.70
N TRP A 24 -3.45 1.09 -3.86
CA TRP A 24 -4.05 0.80 -5.15
C TRP A 24 -3.06 1.04 -6.29
N ILE A 25 -3.26 0.31 -7.38
CA ILE A 25 -2.59 0.57 -8.66
C ILE A 25 -3.55 1.36 -9.57
N LYS A 26 -4.80 0.88 -9.67
CA LYS A 26 -5.90 1.58 -10.34
C LYS A 26 -6.82 2.23 -9.29
N PRO A 27 -7.26 3.49 -9.47
CA PRO A 27 -8.05 4.21 -8.45
C PRO A 27 -9.37 3.55 -8.03
N ASP A 28 -9.93 2.66 -8.85
CA ASP A 28 -11.17 1.93 -8.58
C ASP A 28 -10.95 0.58 -7.87
N GLU A 29 -9.69 0.17 -7.65
CA GLU A 29 -9.30 -1.09 -7.02
C GLU A 29 -8.57 -0.85 -5.68
N GLU A 30 -9.11 0.04 -4.84
CA GLU A 30 -8.55 0.35 -3.54
C GLU A 30 -8.66 -0.83 -2.56
N ILE A 31 -7.54 -1.15 -1.90
CA ILE A 31 -7.48 -2.14 -0.83
C ILE A 31 -7.17 -1.43 0.47
N HIS A 32 -7.96 -1.73 1.49
CA HIS A 32 -7.76 -1.24 2.85
C HIS A 32 -7.21 -2.36 3.72
N THR A 33 -6.23 -2.04 4.56
CA THR A 33 -5.86 -2.93 5.65
C THR A 33 -6.89 -2.86 6.77
N LYS A 34 -6.86 -3.85 7.67
CA LYS A 34 -7.46 -3.68 8.99
C LYS A 34 -6.87 -2.44 9.69
N VAL A 35 -7.66 -1.85 10.57
CA VAL A 35 -7.20 -0.80 11.48
C VAL A 35 -6.31 -1.44 12.54
N VAL A 36 -5.17 -0.82 12.80
CA VAL A 36 -4.18 -1.27 13.79
C VAL A 36 -3.80 -0.09 14.67
N GLU A 37 -3.91 -0.29 15.98
CA GLU A 37 -3.31 0.61 16.96
C GLU A 37 -1.79 0.43 16.92
N GLY A 38 -1.04 1.52 16.85
CA GLY A 38 0.40 1.45 16.86
C GLY A 38 1.00 2.82 17.07
N PHE A 39 1.62 3.02 18.23
CA PHE A 39 2.28 4.28 18.56
C PHE A 39 3.46 4.51 17.61
N VAL A 40 3.31 5.37 16.60
CA VAL A 40 4.36 5.80 15.66
C VAL A 40 4.91 4.68 14.75
N THR A 41 4.77 3.41 15.13
CA THR A 41 5.28 2.22 14.44
C THR A 41 4.24 1.11 14.25
N PRO A 42 3.10 1.36 13.57
CA PRO A 42 2.07 0.35 13.33
C PRO A 42 2.51 -0.77 12.37
N GLU A 43 2.01 -1.98 12.62
CA GLU A 43 2.27 -3.17 11.79
C GLU A 43 0.97 -3.83 11.30
N TRP A 44 0.73 -3.78 9.98
CA TRP A 44 -0.47 -4.40 9.39
C TRP A 44 -0.29 -5.86 8.97
N ASN A 45 0.94 -6.23 8.56
CA ASN A 45 1.30 -7.60 8.12
C ASN A 45 0.30 -8.22 7.13
N GLN A 46 -0.20 -7.40 6.20
CA GLN A 46 -1.14 -7.79 5.14
C GLN A 46 -0.41 -7.95 3.80
N ALA A 47 -0.86 -8.90 2.98
CA ALA A 47 -0.36 -9.15 1.64
C ALA A 47 -1.55 -9.37 0.68
N ASN A 48 -1.47 -8.77 -0.50
CA ASN A 48 -2.46 -8.90 -1.56
C ASN A 48 -1.75 -9.01 -2.91
N ASP A 49 -2.41 -9.70 -3.84
CA ASP A 49 -1.97 -9.79 -5.23
C ASP A 49 -2.82 -8.84 -6.08
N PHE A 50 -2.18 -8.14 -7.01
CA PHE A 50 -2.84 -7.32 -8.04
C PHE A 50 -2.65 -7.98 -9.40
N MET A 51 -3.74 -8.14 -10.15
CA MET A 51 -3.66 -8.63 -11.52
C MET A 51 -3.34 -7.47 -12.46
N LEU A 52 -2.22 -7.58 -13.18
CA LEU A 52 -1.80 -6.58 -14.15
C LEU A 52 -2.01 -7.14 -15.55
N GLU A 53 -2.81 -6.45 -16.36
CA GLU A 53 -2.98 -6.78 -17.78
C GLU A 53 -1.73 -6.41 -18.58
N ASN A 54 -1.16 -5.23 -18.30
CA ASN A 54 0.10 -4.74 -18.85
C ASN A 54 0.93 -4.05 -17.76
N LEU A 55 2.25 -4.11 -17.88
CA LEU A 55 3.18 -3.31 -17.08
C LEU A 55 3.68 -2.16 -17.93
N ASP A 56 3.10 -0.99 -17.73
CA ASP A 56 3.61 0.26 -18.30
C ASP A 56 4.64 0.88 -17.34
N ASP A 57 5.65 1.56 -17.89
CA ASP A 57 6.73 2.19 -17.11
C ASP A 57 6.22 3.26 -16.12
N ASP A 58 5.01 3.80 -16.35
CA ASP A 58 4.33 4.78 -15.50
C ASP A 58 3.36 4.14 -14.48
N SER A 59 3.45 2.83 -14.25
CA SER A 59 2.61 2.14 -13.26
C SER A 59 3.18 2.29 -11.85
N PHE A 60 2.37 2.83 -10.93
CA PHE A 60 2.73 3.03 -9.54
C PHE A 60 1.75 2.33 -8.60
N LEU A 61 2.27 1.74 -7.53
CA LEU A 61 1.50 1.47 -6.33
C LEU A 61 1.37 2.80 -5.55
N ASN A 62 0.15 3.31 -5.48
CA ASN A 62 -0.20 4.43 -4.61
C ASN A 62 -0.46 3.87 -3.22
N VAL A 63 0.09 4.54 -2.21
CA VAL A 63 -0.05 4.13 -0.81
C VAL A 63 -0.39 5.36 0.02
N GLU A 64 -1.41 5.24 0.84
CA GLU A 64 -1.88 6.24 1.79
C GLU A 64 -1.98 5.60 3.18
N VAL A 65 -1.42 6.26 4.19
CA VAL A 65 -1.66 5.91 5.59
C VAL A 65 -2.72 6.85 6.15
N GLN A 66 -3.81 6.29 6.69
CA GLN A 66 -4.89 7.07 7.28
C GLN A 66 -4.96 6.79 8.78
N ARG A 67 -5.28 7.81 9.55
CA ARG A 67 -5.59 7.76 10.97
C ARG A 67 -7.10 7.84 11.18
N PHE A 68 -7.64 6.99 12.04
CA PHE A 68 -9.07 6.93 12.38
C PHE A 68 -9.38 7.66 13.68
N ASN A 69 -10.65 8.05 13.83
CA ASN A 69 -11.24 8.56 15.07
C ASN A 69 -10.57 9.84 15.59
N SER A 70 -10.25 10.78 14.69
CA SER A 70 -9.90 12.14 15.09
C SER A 70 -11.16 12.85 15.60
N LEU A 71 -11.34 12.92 16.92
CA LEU A 71 -12.46 13.64 17.54
C LEU A 71 -12.34 15.17 17.38
N ASP A 72 -11.12 15.68 17.19
CA ASP A 72 -10.80 17.12 17.16
C ASP A 72 -10.67 17.70 15.74
N ASP A 73 -10.62 16.86 14.70
CA ASP A 73 -10.60 17.31 13.30
C ASP A 73 -11.31 16.27 12.41
N PRO A 74 -12.62 16.45 12.12
CA PRO A 74 -13.32 15.62 11.15
C PRO A 74 -12.96 16.16 9.76
N GLY A 75 -11.71 15.96 9.33
CA GLY A 75 -11.25 16.36 7.99
C GLY A 75 -12.15 15.82 6.87
N THR A 76 -12.95 14.79 7.16
CA THR A 76 -14.13 14.36 6.41
C THR A 76 -15.22 13.92 7.40
N SER A 77 -16.48 13.88 6.96
CA SER A 77 -17.63 13.40 7.76
C SER A 77 -17.51 11.95 8.26
N SER A 78 -16.44 11.23 7.90
CA SER A 78 -16.09 9.88 8.35
C SER A 78 -14.97 9.83 9.41
N GLY A 79 -14.35 10.97 9.79
CA GLY A 79 -13.38 11.02 10.90
C GLY A 79 -11.98 10.48 10.58
N ASN A 80 -11.64 10.35 9.30
CA ASN A 80 -10.36 9.83 8.83
C ASN A 80 -9.43 10.97 8.39
N VAL A 81 -8.16 10.92 8.81
CA VAL A 81 -7.14 11.91 8.47
C VAL A 81 -6.00 11.23 7.72
N VAL A 82 -5.62 11.77 6.56
CA VAL A 82 -4.46 11.30 5.81
C VAL A 82 -3.18 11.75 6.51
N VAL A 83 -2.40 10.78 6.98
CA VAL A 83 -1.12 10.99 7.66
C VAL A 83 -0.01 11.18 6.65
N GLY A 84 -0.01 10.42 5.57
CA GLY A 84 1.01 10.54 4.53
C GLY A 84 0.76 9.65 3.34
N ARG A 85 1.35 10.03 2.22
CA ARG A 85 1.21 9.37 0.91
C ARG A 85 2.57 9.07 0.31
N VAL A 86 2.63 8.04 -0.50
CA VAL A 86 3.76 7.76 -1.37
C VAL A 86 3.31 7.07 -2.65
N LYS A 87 4.00 7.37 -3.77
CA LYS A 87 3.86 6.66 -5.05
C LYS A 87 5.10 5.82 -5.25
N ILE A 88 4.92 4.51 -5.43
CA ILE A 88 6.02 3.55 -5.51
C ILE A 88 6.00 2.89 -6.89
N PRO A 89 7.09 2.95 -7.67
CA PRO A 89 7.13 2.27 -8.97
C PRO A 89 7.02 0.76 -8.77
N LEU A 90 6.28 0.10 -9.65
CA LEU A 90 6.14 -1.36 -9.60
C LEU A 90 7.48 -2.06 -9.91
N PRO A 91 7.76 -3.24 -9.34
CA PRO A 91 8.97 -4.00 -9.68
C PRO A 91 8.97 -4.39 -11.16
N THR A 92 10.09 -4.19 -11.84
CA THR A 92 10.27 -4.57 -13.25
C THR A 92 10.93 -5.93 -13.44
N VAL A 93 11.55 -6.47 -12.37
CA VAL A 93 12.23 -7.77 -12.40
C VAL A 93 11.31 -8.87 -11.88
N PHE A 94 10.98 -9.81 -12.75
CA PHE A 94 10.16 -10.98 -12.38
C PHE A 94 10.82 -11.84 -11.30
N ASN A 95 9.97 -12.40 -10.43
CA ASN A 95 10.31 -13.35 -9.38
C ASN A 95 11.28 -12.88 -8.30
N ARG A 96 11.70 -11.62 -8.34
CA ARG A 96 12.50 -10.99 -7.29
C ARG A 96 11.58 -10.37 -6.25
N ARG A 97 11.76 -10.72 -4.97
CA ARG A 97 11.15 -10.01 -3.86
C ARG A 97 12.04 -8.82 -3.50
N GLU A 98 11.46 -7.63 -3.50
CA GLU A 98 12.13 -6.41 -3.07
C GLU A 98 11.49 -5.93 -1.77
N VAL A 99 12.32 -5.59 -0.78
CA VAL A 99 11.89 -4.99 0.48
C VAL A 99 12.54 -3.62 0.55
N ARG A 100 11.76 -2.56 0.66
CA ARG A 100 12.27 -1.18 0.68
C ARG A 100 11.44 -0.32 1.63
N SER A 101 12.09 0.69 2.19
CA SER A 101 11.48 1.74 3.00
C SER A 101 11.22 2.95 2.11
N PHE A 102 10.02 3.52 2.21
CA PHE A 102 9.57 4.61 1.35
C PHE A 102 9.07 5.79 2.20
N PRO A 103 9.51 7.03 1.91
CA PRO A 103 9.10 8.20 2.67
C PRO A 103 7.62 8.50 2.44
N LEU A 104 6.89 8.71 3.53
CA LEU A 104 5.52 9.16 3.52
C LEU A 104 5.49 10.68 3.62
N LEU A 105 4.82 11.31 2.65
CA LEU A 105 4.72 12.76 2.57
C LEU A 105 3.29 13.22 2.82
N ARG A 106 3.11 14.27 3.61
CA ARG A 106 1.83 14.98 3.75
C ARG A 106 1.94 16.33 3.09
N SER A 107 0.95 16.66 2.28
CA SER A 107 0.80 18.01 1.73
C SER A 107 -0.17 18.79 2.60
N ASP A 108 0.25 19.94 3.09
CA ASP A 108 -0.57 20.91 3.80
C ASP A 108 -0.41 22.31 3.18
N GLU A 109 -1.05 23.32 3.77
CA GLU A 109 -0.96 24.72 3.30
C GLU A 109 0.48 25.27 3.30
N LYS A 110 1.40 24.65 4.04
CA LYS A 110 2.81 25.06 4.18
C LYS A 110 3.74 24.28 3.24
N GLY A 111 3.22 23.30 2.50
CA GLY A 111 3.95 22.53 1.50
C GLY A 111 3.94 21.03 1.77
N CYS A 112 4.96 20.32 1.29
CA CYS A 112 5.12 18.89 1.52
C CYS A 112 6.07 18.64 2.70
N ARG A 113 5.61 17.91 3.71
CA ARG A 113 6.40 17.51 4.89
C ARG A 113 6.58 16.00 4.96
N LEU A 114 7.72 15.56 5.51
CA LEU A 114 8.03 14.15 5.75
C LEU A 114 7.39 13.70 7.07
N GLU A 115 6.58 12.65 7.02
CA GLU A 115 5.78 12.16 8.15
C GLU A 115 6.25 10.81 8.68
N GLY A 116 7.28 10.23 8.08
CA GLY A 116 7.79 8.91 8.42
C GLY A 116 8.06 8.09 7.17
N ASN A 117 8.14 6.78 7.35
CA ASN A 117 8.39 5.85 6.26
C ASN A 117 7.48 4.62 6.36
N ILE A 118 7.14 4.04 5.22
CA ILE A 118 6.49 2.74 5.15
C ILE A 118 7.44 1.69 4.59
N LEU A 119 7.56 0.57 5.30
CA LEU A 119 8.31 -0.61 4.87
C LEU A 119 7.34 -1.56 4.17
N LEU A 120 7.61 -1.82 2.89
CA LEU A 120 6.82 -2.71 2.03
C LEU A 120 7.70 -3.73 1.34
N SER A 121 7.12 -4.88 1.02
CA SER A 121 7.74 -5.86 0.15
C SER A 121 6.87 -6.16 -1.05
N MET A 122 7.45 -6.14 -2.25
CA MET A 122 6.73 -6.41 -3.49
C MET A 122 7.47 -7.47 -4.31
N ARG A 123 6.72 -8.21 -5.14
CA ARG A 123 7.27 -9.17 -6.09
C ARG A 123 6.36 -9.21 -7.31
N LEU A 124 6.95 -9.07 -8.49
CA LEU A 124 6.24 -9.31 -9.75
C LEU A 124 6.33 -10.79 -10.13
N LYS A 125 5.21 -11.39 -10.57
CA LYS A 125 5.15 -12.77 -11.07
C LYS A 125 4.42 -12.79 -12.41
N LYS A 126 4.89 -13.62 -13.33
CA LYS A 126 4.14 -13.96 -14.55
C LYS A 126 3.12 -15.03 -14.18
N ILE A 127 1.87 -14.81 -14.58
CA ILE A 127 0.85 -15.85 -14.52
C ILE A 127 0.97 -16.61 -15.84
N GLU A 128 1.33 -17.89 -15.77
CA GLU A 128 1.26 -18.75 -16.95
C GLU A 128 -0.22 -19.01 -17.25
N PRO A 129 -0.68 -18.82 -18.51
CA PRO A 129 -2.01 -19.26 -18.88
C PRO A 129 -2.04 -20.78 -18.66
N PHE A 130 -3.06 -21.25 -17.92
CA PHE A 130 -3.32 -22.68 -17.78
C PHE A 130 -3.37 -23.29 -19.18
N ARG A 131 -2.39 -24.14 -19.52
CA ARG A 131 -2.51 -25.00 -20.69
C ARG A 131 -3.53 -26.07 -20.34
N PHE A 132 -4.73 -25.96 -20.91
CA PHE A 132 -5.51 -27.16 -21.15
C PHE A 132 -4.63 -28.01 -22.08
N TYR A 133 -4.13 -29.13 -21.57
CA TYR A 133 -3.81 -30.22 -22.48
C TYR A 133 -5.17 -30.68 -22.98
N ASP A 134 -5.47 -30.42 -24.25
CA ASP A 134 -6.54 -31.13 -24.92
C ASP A 134 -6.15 -32.61 -24.83
N ASP A 135 -7.06 -33.45 -24.31
CA ASP A 135 -6.89 -34.90 -24.13
C ASP A 135 -6.70 -35.68 -25.47
N ASP A 136 -6.41 -34.98 -26.58
CA ASP A 136 -6.27 -35.54 -27.93
C ASP A 136 -4.82 -35.84 -28.36
N ASP A 137 -3.81 -35.57 -27.52
CA ASP A 137 -2.40 -35.92 -27.81
C ASP A 137 -2.05 -37.40 -27.51
N LEU A 138 -3.02 -38.26 -27.24
CA LEU A 138 -2.84 -39.72 -27.27
C LEU A 138 -2.99 -40.28 -28.69
N ILE A 139 -2.09 -39.89 -29.59
CA ILE A 139 -1.85 -40.64 -30.83
C ILE A 139 -0.98 -41.85 -30.50
N PHE A 140 -1.58 -43.03 -30.62
CA PHE A 140 -0.92 -44.33 -30.62
C PHE A 140 0.12 -44.39 -31.74
N ASN A 141 1.35 -44.79 -31.41
CA ASN A 141 2.24 -45.43 -32.37
C ASN A 141 2.28 -46.92 -32.04
N GLU A 142 1.91 -47.72 -33.05
CA GLU A 142 1.80 -49.19 -33.09
C GLU A 142 3.03 -49.95 -32.56
#